data_AF-A0A946S741-F1
#
_entry.id   AF-A0A946S741-F1
#
_cell.length_a   1.000
_cell.length_b   1.000
_cell.length_c   1.000
_cell.angle_alpha   90.00
_cell.angle_beta   90.00
_cell.angle_gamma   90.00
#
_symmetry.space_group_name_H-M   'P 1'
#
loop_
_entity.id
_entity.type
_entity.pdbx_description
1 polymer ?
#
loop_
_entity_poly.entity_id
_entity_poly.type
_entity_poly.pdbx_seq_one_letter_code
_entity_poly.pdbx_strand_id
1 'polypeptide(L)'
;MSFHFENVRKAIHAMLNDVVEQGFKHSLEFPNDSESAQKIIENANTSLTDIINLARKDNMMSNAEIKQEAFRRTIQQAEKTSLQLLSELQLMRRSQMMTRHKLTKSDLVKRQHS
;
A
#
# COMPACT_ATOMS: atom_id res chain seq x y z
N MET A 1 11.98 17.36 19.76
CA MET A 1 10.65 17.53 19.11
C MET A 1 10.62 17.21 17.61
N SER A 2 11.72 17.22 16.83
CA SER A 2 11.65 17.00 15.37
C SER A 2 11.61 15.53 14.89
N PHE A 3 12.09 14.57 15.69
CA PHE A 3 12.21 13.16 15.27
C PHE A 3 10.87 12.48 15.00
N HIS A 4 9.81 12.87 15.72
CA HIS A 4 8.49 12.25 15.61
C HIS A 4 7.74 12.67 14.35
N PHE A 5 7.81 13.95 13.98
CA PHE A 5 7.24 14.44 12.73
C PHE A 5 7.90 13.80 11.52
N GLU A 6 9.21 13.58 11.58
CA GLU A 6 9.95 12.95 10.48
C GLU A 6 9.55 11.48 10.27
N ASN A 7 9.26 10.73 11.35
CA ASN A 7 8.79 9.35 11.23
C ASN A 7 7.34 9.27 10.74
N VAL A 8 6.46 10.16 11.20
CA VAL A 8 5.10 10.29 10.64
C VAL A 8 5.17 10.63 9.15
N ARG A 9 6.04 11.58 8.77
CA ARG A 9 6.26 11.98 7.38
C ARG A 9 6.73 10.81 6.52
N LYS A 10 7.68 10.00 7.01
CA LYS A 10 8.15 8.79 6.31
C LYS A 10 7.06 7.75 6.15
N ALA A 11 6.26 7.49 7.18
CA ALA A 11 5.16 6.52 7.11
C ALA A 11 4.08 6.97 6.12
N ILE A 12 3.73 8.26 6.12
CA ILE A 12 2.82 8.86 5.14
C ILE A 12 3.40 8.78 3.72
N HIS A 13 4.69 9.08 3.54
CA HIS A 13 5.35 8.95 2.25
C HIS A 13 5.34 7.52 1.73
N ALA A 14 5.60 6.52 2.59
CA ALA A 14 5.52 5.12 2.19
C ALA A 14 4.11 4.73 1.73
N MET A 15 3.06 5.23 2.39
CA MET A 15 1.68 4.97 1.92
C MET A 15 1.37 5.68 0.59
N LEU A 16 1.74 6.95 0.44
CA LEU A 16 1.43 7.74 -0.76
C LEU A 16 2.26 7.33 -1.97
N ASN A 17 3.56 7.12 -1.81
CA ASN A 17 4.39 6.68 -2.93
C ASN A 17 4.23 5.19 -3.13
N ASP A 18 4.57 4.35 -2.15
CA ASP A 18 4.78 2.94 -2.47
C ASP A 18 3.47 2.22 -2.77
N VAL A 19 2.37 2.51 -2.07
CA VAL A 19 1.09 1.82 -2.32
C VAL A 19 0.36 2.42 -3.52
N VAL A 20 0.19 3.74 -3.57
CA VAL A 20 -0.60 4.37 -4.64
C VAL A 20 0.12 4.29 -5.98
N GLU A 21 1.44 4.55 -6.03
CA GLU A 21 2.21 4.44 -7.27
C GLU A 21 2.24 3.00 -7.78
N GLN A 22 2.45 2.01 -6.90
CA GLN A 22 2.47 0.60 -7.32
C GLN A 22 1.08 0.11 -7.74
N GLY A 23 0.01 0.56 -7.07
CA GLY A 23 -1.36 0.28 -7.46
C GLY A 23 -1.69 0.86 -8.83
N PHE A 24 -1.31 2.12 -9.07
CA PHE A 24 -1.51 2.77 -10.36
C PHE A 24 -0.70 2.10 -11.47
N LYS A 25 0.55 1.76 -11.20
CA LYS A 25 1.37 1.00 -12.16
C LYS A 25 0.75 -0.36 -12.48
N HIS A 26 0.22 -1.07 -11.48
CA HIS A 26 -0.44 -2.36 -11.68
C HIS A 26 -1.70 -2.24 -12.52
N SER A 27 -2.53 -1.22 -12.30
CA SER A 27 -3.76 -1.02 -13.08
C SER A 27 -3.47 -0.73 -14.56
N LEU A 28 -2.36 -0.04 -14.86
CA LEU A 28 -1.89 0.20 -16.23
C LEU A 28 -1.32 -1.07 -16.87
N GLU A 29 -0.54 -1.86 -16.13
CA GLU A 29 0.08 -3.09 -16.64
C GLU A 29 -0.93 -4.23 -16.83
N PHE A 30 -1.98 -4.29 -15.99
CA PHE A 30 -2.98 -5.35 -15.97
C PHE A 30 -4.40 -4.76 -15.93
N PRO A 31 -4.97 -4.36 -17.10
CA PRO A 31 -6.27 -3.71 -17.17
C PRO A 31 -7.42 -4.51 -16.53
N ASN A 32 -7.34 -5.84 -16.58
CA ASN A 32 -8.33 -6.74 -15.98
C ASN A 32 -8.35 -6.67 -14.43
N ASP A 33 -7.27 -6.18 -13.82
CA ASP A 33 -7.16 -5.99 -12.37
C ASP A 33 -7.38 -4.53 -11.96
N SER A 34 -7.73 -3.65 -12.91
CA SER A 34 -7.79 -2.19 -12.67
C SER A 34 -8.72 -1.81 -11.53
N GLU A 35 -9.91 -2.41 -11.44
CA GLU A 35 -10.86 -2.18 -10.36
C GLU A 35 -10.31 -2.62 -8.99
N SER A 36 -9.64 -3.77 -8.94
CA SER A 36 -9.02 -4.27 -7.71
C SER A 36 -7.84 -3.39 -7.27
N ALA A 37 -7.01 -2.96 -8.21
CA ALA A 37 -5.91 -2.04 -7.94
C ALA A 37 -6.42 -0.66 -7.49
N GLN A 38 -7.49 -0.16 -8.11
CA GLN A 38 -8.14 1.09 -7.72
C GLN A 38 -8.70 1.01 -6.29
N LYS A 39 -9.33 -0.11 -5.93
CA LYS A 39 -9.82 -0.34 -4.55
C LYS A 39 -8.69 -0.30 -3.52
N ILE A 40 -7.51 -0.84 -3.85
CA ILE A 40 -6.32 -0.74 -2.98
C ILE A 40 -5.89 0.73 -2.81
N ILE A 41 -5.89 1.51 -3.89
CA ILE A 41 -5.58 2.95 -3.84
C ILE A 41 -6.59 3.70 -2.96
N GLU A 42 -7.88 3.42 -3.12
CA GLU A 42 -8.95 4.03 -2.31
C GLU A 42 -8.81 3.66 -0.81
N ASN A 43 -8.49 2.41 -0.51
CA ASN A 43 -8.22 1.95 0.85
C ASN A 43 -6.98 2.63 1.44
N ALA A 44 -5.93 2.84 0.65
CA ALA A 44 -4.73 3.58 1.06
C ALA A 44 -5.07 5.02 1.42
N ASN A 45 -5.84 5.71 0.56
CA ASN A 45 -6.26 7.09 0.78
C ASN A 45 -7.17 7.26 2.00
N THR A 46 -8.12 6.33 2.19
CA THR A 46 -9.00 6.31 3.36
C THR A 46 -8.19 6.12 4.63
N SER A 47 -7.30 5.11 4.65
CA SER A 47 -6.45 4.82 5.80
C SER A 47 -5.51 5.99 6.13
N LEU A 48 -4.97 6.66 5.11
CA LEU A 48 -4.13 7.83 5.29
C LEU A 48 -4.89 8.99 5.96
N THR A 49 -6.14 9.20 5.54
CA THR A 49 -7.02 10.20 6.15
C THR A 49 -7.24 9.91 7.63
N ASP A 50 -7.49 8.65 7.99
CA ASP A 50 -7.64 8.22 9.38
C ASP A 50 -6.37 8.45 10.19
N ILE A 51 -5.20 8.09 9.64
CA ILE A 51 -3.89 8.30 10.28
C ILE A 51 -3.61 9.78 10.52
N ILE A 52 -3.92 10.65 9.54
CA ILE A 52 -3.77 12.10 9.67
C ILE A 52 -4.68 12.63 10.79
N ASN A 53 -5.93 12.16 10.85
CA ASN A 53 -6.88 12.56 11.89
C ASN A 53 -6.42 12.08 13.28
N LEU A 54 -5.89 10.87 13.40
CA LEU A 54 -5.28 10.37 14.63
C LEU A 54 -4.06 11.20 15.04
N ALA A 55 -3.13 11.47 14.11
CA ALA A 55 -1.96 12.28 14.39
C ALA A 55 -2.32 13.71 14.85
N ARG A 56 -3.38 14.30 14.27
CA ARG A 56 -3.92 15.60 14.72
C ARG A 56 -4.44 15.52 16.16
N LYS A 57 -5.21 14.48 16.48
CA LYS A 57 -5.73 14.24 17.82
C LYS A 57 -4.60 14.03 18.84
N ASP A 58 -3.61 13.24 18.49
CA ASP A 58 -2.43 12.96 19.34
C ASP A 58 -1.64 14.25 19.62
N ASN A 59 -1.51 15.12 18.60
CA ASN A 59 -0.84 16.40 18.76
C ASN A 59 -1.52 17.33 19.78
N MET A 60 -2.85 17.22 19.94
CA MET A 60 -3.63 18.04 20.89
C MET A 60 -3.48 17.59 22.35
N MET A 61 -2.84 16.45 22.62
CA MET A 61 -2.64 15.98 23.99
C MET A 61 -1.71 16.92 24.77
N SER A 62 -2.02 17.18 26.04
CA SER A 62 -1.23 18.08 26.90
C SER A 62 -0.02 17.39 27.55
N ASN A 63 -0.15 16.11 27.88
CA ASN A 63 0.93 15.32 28.47
C ASN A 63 1.92 14.84 27.39
N ALA A 64 3.20 15.14 27.57
CA ALA A 64 4.26 14.85 26.60
C ALA A 64 4.54 13.34 26.41
N GLU A 65 4.56 12.55 27.49
CA GLU A 65 4.78 11.10 27.41
C GLU A 65 3.61 10.40 26.72
N ILE A 66 2.38 10.76 27.10
CA ILE A 66 1.17 10.18 26.49
C ILE A 66 1.10 10.56 25.01
N LYS A 67 1.41 11.82 24.66
CA LYS A 67 1.50 12.28 23.27
C LYS A 67 2.52 11.46 22.48
N GLN A 68 3.70 11.23 23.05
CA GLN A 68 4.77 10.50 22.39
C GLN A 68 4.38 9.04 22.11
N GLU A 69 3.78 8.36 23.10
CA GLU A 69 3.30 6.99 22.91
C GLU A 69 2.14 6.93 21.91
N ALA A 70 1.24 7.91 21.91
CA ALA A 70 0.16 7.99 20.94
C ALA A 70 0.69 8.13 19.50
N PHE A 71 1.63 9.06 19.27
CA PHE A 71 2.31 9.17 17.97
C PHE A 71 3.03 7.90 17.55
N ARG A 72 3.69 7.19 18.48
CA ARG A 72 4.38 5.93 18.18
C ARG A 72 3.38 4.88 17.66
N ARG A 73 2.21 4.78 18.27
CA ARG A 73 1.14 3.87 17.83
C ARG A 73 0.57 4.27 16.48
N THR A 74 0.35 5.56 16.26
CA THR A 74 -0.13 6.09 14.97
C THR A 74 0.85 5.78 13.84
N ILE A 75 2.16 5.92 14.07
CA ILE A 75 3.21 5.54 13.10
C ILE A 75 3.18 4.03 12.83
N GLN A 76 3.14 3.20 13.88
CA GLN A 76 3.09 1.74 13.73
C GLN A 76 1.87 1.27 12.95
N GLN A 77 0.72 1.91 13.17
CA GLN A 77 -0.50 1.62 12.42
C GLN A 77 -0.33 1.96 10.94
N ALA A 78 0.26 3.12 10.62
CA ALA A 78 0.53 3.54 9.25
C ALA A 78 1.48 2.57 8.51
N GLU A 79 2.58 2.18 9.15
CA GLU A 79 3.54 1.22 8.61
C GLU A 79 2.89 -0.14 8.35
N LYS A 80 2.12 -0.64 9.33
CA LYS A 80 1.41 -1.92 9.21
C LYS A 80 0.42 -1.90 8.03
N THR A 81 -0.40 -0.86 7.91
CA THR A 81 -1.36 -0.73 6.82
C THR A 81 -0.65 -0.65 5.47
N SER A 82 0.43 0.13 5.37
CA SER A 82 1.23 0.21 4.14
C SER A 82 1.74 -1.16 3.70
N LEU A 83 2.36 -1.92 4.63
CA LEU A 83 2.87 -3.26 4.35
C LEU A 83 1.79 -4.25 3.92
N GLN A 84 0.59 -4.17 4.52
CA GLN A 84 -0.54 -5.01 4.14
C GLN A 84 -0.98 -4.74 2.70
N LEU A 85 -1.21 -3.48 2.35
CA LEU A 85 -1.64 -3.09 1.01
C LEU A 85 -0.57 -3.39 -0.07
N LEU A 86 0.71 -3.17 0.26
CA LEU A 86 1.82 -3.58 -0.60
C LEU A 86 1.86 -5.10 -0.82
N SER A 87 1.61 -5.89 0.24
CA SER A 87 1.55 -7.34 0.12
C SER A 87 0.40 -7.79 -0.79
N GLU A 88 -0.76 -7.14 -0.70
CA GLU A 88 -1.90 -7.42 -1.58
C GLU A 88 -1.54 -7.13 -3.06
N LEU A 89 -0.93 -5.98 -3.34
CA LEU A 89 -0.45 -5.63 -4.69
C LEU A 89 0.57 -6.64 -5.22
N GLN A 90 1.50 -7.08 -4.37
CA GLN A 90 2.50 -8.09 -4.75
C GLN A 90 1.85 -9.44 -5.08
N LEU A 91 0.82 -9.86 -4.33
CA LEU A 91 0.08 -11.09 -4.60
C LEU A 91 -0.70 -11.00 -5.91
N MET A 92 -1.33 -9.86 -6.20
CA MET A 92 -1.99 -9.62 -7.48
C MET A 92 -0.99 -9.74 -8.64
N ARG A 93 0.16 -9.06 -8.54
CA ARG A 93 1.22 -9.12 -9.55
C ARG A 93 1.73 -10.54 -9.79
N ARG A 94 1.98 -11.31 -8.72
CA ARG A 94 2.42 -12.71 -8.84
C ARG A 94 1.37 -13.58 -9.55
N SER A 95 0.10 -13.38 -9.23
CA SER A 95 -1.00 -14.12 -9.88
C SER A 95 -1.03 -13.86 -11.38
N GLN A 96 -0.89 -12.61 -11.81
CA GLN A 96 -0.84 -12.26 -13.23
C GLN A 96 0.39 -12.83 -13.95
N MET A 97 1.57 -12.78 -13.32
CA MET A 97 2.78 -13.37 -13.90
C MET A 97 2.66 -14.89 -14.09
N MET A 98 2.06 -15.59 -13.13
CA MET A 98 1.82 -17.04 -13.22
C MET A 98 0.81 -17.38 -14.32
N THR A 99 -0.27 -16.63 -14.44
CA THR A 99 -1.27 -16.80 -15.50
C THR A 99 -0.65 -16.57 -16.88
N ARG A 100 0.12 -15.49 -17.04
CA ARG A 100 0.82 -15.18 -18.29
C ARG A 100 1.82 -16.28 -18.67
N HIS A 101 2.61 -16.79 -17.72
CA HIS A 101 3.54 -17.89 -17.98
C HIS A 101 2.84 -19.19 -18.39
N LYS A 102 1.67 -19.52 -17.78
CA LYS A 102 0.88 -20.68 -18.17
C LYS A 102 0.37 -20.56 -19.61
N LEU A 103 -0.17 -19.39 -19.99
CA LEU A 103 -0.63 -19.12 -21.35
C LEU A 103 0.51 -19.28 -22.37
N THR A 104 1.69 -18.69 -22.10
CA THR A 104 2.84 -18.82 -23.01
C THR A 104 3.30 -20.27 -23.20
N LYS A 105 3.29 -21.09 -22.14
CA LYS A 105 3.60 -22.52 -22.23
C LYS A 105 2.57 -23.27 -23.06
N SER A 106 1.28 -23.03 -22.84
CA SER A 106 0.20 -23.67 -23.60
C SER A 106 0.24 -23.32 -25.10
N ASP A 107 0.58 -22.07 -25.44
CA ASP A 107 0.71 -21.65 -26.84
C ASP A 107 1.92 -22.26 -27.54
N LEU A 108 3.05 -22.43 -26.83
CA LEU A 108 4.22 -23.14 -27.35
C LEU A 108 3.92 -24.61 -27.66
N VAL A 109 3.16 -25.29 -26.80
CA VAL A 109 2.76 -26.69 -27.02
C VAL A 109 1.83 -26.82 -28.23
N LYS A 110 0.88 -25.90 -28.41
CA LYS A 110 -0.02 -25.91 -29.59
C LYS A 110 0.73 -25.74 -30.90
N ARG A 111 1.77 -24.91 -30.94
CA ARG A 111 2.59 -24.67 -32.15
C ARG A 111 3.52 -25.82 -32.51
N GLN A 112 3.86 -26.72 -31.58
CA GLN A 112 4.68 -27.90 -31.86
C GLN A 112 3.86 -29.08 -32.40
N HIS A 113 2.53 -28.99 -32.36
CA HIS A 113 1.61 -30.04 -32.82
C HIS A 113 0.75 -29.61 -34.02
N SER A 114 1.09 -28.51 -34.69
CA SER A 114 0.55 -28.10 -36.01
C SER A 114 1.65 -28.14 -37.05
#